data_AF-A0A8H5JEH8-F1
#
_entry.id   AF-A0A8H5JEH8-F1
#
_cell.length_a   1.000
_cell.length_b   1.000
_cell.length_c   1.000
_cell.angle_alpha   90.00
_cell.angle_beta   90.00
_cell.angle_gamma   90.00
#
_symmetry.space_group_name_H-M   'P 1'
#
loop_
_entity.id
_entity.type
_entity.pdbx_description
1 polymer ?
#
loop_
_entity_poly.entity_id
_entity_poly.type
_entity_poly.pdbx_seq_one_letter_code
_entity_poly.pdbx_strand_id
1 'polypeptide(L)'
;MPSRNFPHLFDIPAFVAHGKAIEEIMKKLHTIKFKKEKLKKDREYIKKEIEELEKGDRNDEETDVEEDITELRKELQKLDDKKQKLNHKKEKLKETKKKHQKAMDRLQER
;
A
#
# COMPACT_ATOMS: atom_id res chain seq x y z
N MET A 1 -9.96 32.60 -22.15
CA MET A 1 -9.32 32.54 -20.82
C MET A 1 -10.07 31.52 -19.99
N PRO A 2 -9.46 30.49 -19.40
CA PRO A 2 -10.20 29.65 -18.46
C PRO A 2 -10.36 30.46 -17.17
N SER A 3 -11.60 30.69 -16.76
CA SER A 3 -11.91 31.25 -15.45
C SER A 3 -11.31 30.31 -14.40
N ARG A 4 -10.31 30.81 -13.69
CA ARG A 4 -9.75 30.11 -12.53
C ARG A 4 -10.82 30.27 -11.45
N ASN A 5 -11.77 29.34 -11.39
CA ASN A 5 -12.82 29.33 -10.36
C ASN A 5 -12.13 29.12 -9.00
N PHE A 6 -11.73 30.22 -8.40
CA PHE A 6 -11.29 30.27 -7.02
C PHE A 6 -12.53 30.16 -6.13
N PRO A 7 -12.45 29.40 -5.03
CA PRO A 7 -13.54 29.33 -4.07
C PRO A 7 -13.86 30.73 -3.53
N HIS A 8 -15.13 30.96 -3.17
CA HIS A 8 -15.57 32.21 -2.56
C HIS A 8 -14.70 32.56 -1.33
N LEU A 9 -14.50 33.86 -1.03
CA LEU A 9 -13.55 34.31 0.00
C LEU A 9 -13.73 33.62 1.37
N PHE A 10 -14.99 33.34 1.75
CA PHE A 10 -15.35 32.65 2.98
C PHE A 10 -15.09 31.13 2.96
N ASP A 11 -14.97 30.53 1.77
CA ASP A 11 -14.75 29.10 1.56
C ASP A 11 -13.26 28.74 1.36
N ILE A 12 -12.37 29.74 1.23
CA ILE A 12 -10.92 29.57 1.13
C ILE A 12 -10.35 28.69 2.27
N PRO A 13 -10.71 28.89 3.56
CA PRO A 13 -10.17 28.07 4.65
C PRO A 13 -10.53 26.59 4.50
N ALA A 14 -11.77 26.30 4.12
CA ALA A 14 -12.25 24.93 3.90
C ALA A 14 -11.55 24.30 2.68
N PHE A 15 -11.43 25.04 1.57
CA PHE A 15 -10.73 24.58 0.37
C PHE A 15 -9.27 24.23 0.64
N VAL A 16 -8.54 25.08 1.38
CA VAL A 16 -7.15 24.82 1.79
C VAL A 16 -7.05 23.59 2.70
N ALA A 17 -7.98 23.41 3.63
CA ALA A 17 -8.01 22.23 4.49
C ALA A 17 -8.20 20.93 3.70
N HIS A 18 -9.13 20.91 2.73
CA HIS A 18 -9.31 19.76 1.84
C HIS A 18 -8.07 19.52 0.96
N GLY A 19 -7.41 20.57 0.46
CA GLY A 19 -6.16 20.47 -0.30
C GLY A 19 -5.04 19.82 0.50
N LYS A 20 -4.80 20.28 1.74
CA LYS A 20 -3.82 19.67 2.66
C LYS A 20 -4.13 18.20 2.94
N ALA A 21 -5.41 17.86 3.15
CA ALA A 21 -5.83 16.47 3.35
C ALA A 21 -5.53 15.59 2.12
N ILE A 22 -5.74 16.09 0.90
CA ILE A 22 -5.39 15.39 -0.33
C ILE A 22 -3.88 15.15 -0.43
N GLU A 23 -3.06 16.16 -0.14
CA GLU A 23 -1.59 16.02 -0.14
C GLU A 23 -1.11 14.96 0.85
N GLU A 24 -1.64 14.97 2.08
CA GLU A 24 -1.33 13.94 3.06
C GLU A 24 -1.75 12.54 2.62
N ILE A 25 -2.93 12.42 2.00
CA ILE A 25 -3.40 11.15 1.43
C ILE A 25 -2.48 10.68 0.30
N MET A 26 -2.00 11.59 -0.56
CA MET A 26 -1.02 11.26 -1.61
C MET A 26 0.29 10.75 -1.01
N LYS A 27 0.82 11.40 0.04
CA LYS A 27 2.02 10.92 0.75
C LYS A 27 1.80 9.51 1.32
N LYS A 28 0.67 9.27 1.98
CA LYS A 28 0.30 7.95 2.52
C LYS A 28 0.19 6.88 1.41
N LEU A 29 -0.39 7.22 0.26
CA LEU A 29 -0.48 6.33 -0.90
C LEU A 29 0.91 5.99 -1.47
N HIS A 30 1.82 6.97 -1.54
CA HIS A 30 3.20 6.75 -1.96
C HIS A 30 3.93 5.79 -1.01
N THR A 31 3.80 5.98 0.30
CA THR A 31 4.37 5.06 1.30
C THR A 31 3.82 3.64 1.14
N ILE A 32 2.52 3.48 0.86
CA ILE A 32 1.93 2.16 0.62
C ILE A 32 2.51 1.51 -0.64
N LYS A 33 2.78 2.28 -1.71
CA LYS A 33 3.43 1.77 -2.91
C LYS A 33 4.81 1.20 -2.59
N PHE A 34 5.63 1.96 -1.87
CA PHE A 34 6.97 1.51 -1.44
C PHE A 34 6.90 0.26 -0.56
N LYS A 35 5.98 0.21 0.41
CA LYS A 35 5.79 -0.99 1.26
C LYS A 35 5.39 -2.22 0.45
N LYS A 36 4.58 -2.08 -0.60
CA LYS A 36 4.23 -3.20 -1.48
C LYS A 36 5.39 -3.70 -2.31
N GLU A 37 6.25 -2.80 -2.79
CA GLU A 37 7.48 -3.19 -3.50
C GLU A 37 8.43 -3.93 -2.57
N LYS A 38 8.58 -3.48 -1.32
CA LYS A 38 9.35 -4.21 -0.31
C LYS A 38 8.81 -5.61 -0.08
N LEU A 39 7.49 -5.76 0.16
CA LEU A 39 6.86 -7.07 0.34
C LEU A 39 7.04 -7.98 -0.90
N LYS A 40 7.11 -7.42 -2.11
CA LYS A 40 7.37 -8.21 -3.32
C LYS A 40 8.79 -8.78 -3.31
N LYS A 41 9.79 -7.97 -2.94
CA LYS A 41 11.17 -8.42 -2.79
C LYS A 41 11.33 -9.46 -1.69
N ASP A 42 10.73 -9.23 -0.52
CA ASP A 42 10.75 -10.18 0.60
C ASP A 42 10.14 -11.52 0.17
N ARG A 43 9.04 -11.49 -0.61
CA ARG A 43 8.41 -12.69 -1.18
C ARG A 43 9.31 -13.42 -2.19
N GLU A 44 10.03 -12.70 -3.03
CA GLU A 44 10.97 -13.28 -4.00
C GLU A 44 12.16 -13.93 -3.29
N TYR A 45 12.64 -13.33 -2.19
CA TYR A 45 13.71 -13.88 -1.37
C TYR A 45 13.30 -15.21 -0.74
N ILE A 46 12.18 -15.25 -0.01
CA ILE A 46 11.71 -16.48 0.66
C ILE A 46 11.47 -17.61 -0.35
N LYS A 47 10.98 -17.28 -1.55
CA LYS A 47 10.78 -18.28 -2.61
C LYS A 47 12.10 -18.90 -3.09
N LYS A 48 13.16 -18.10 -3.21
CA LYS A 48 14.48 -18.61 -3.59
C LYS A 48 15.06 -19.50 -2.49
N GLU A 49 14.89 -19.09 -1.24
CA GLU A 49 15.36 -19.85 -0.08
C GLU A 49 14.66 -21.22 0.01
N ILE A 50 13.34 -21.28 -0.23
CA ILE A 50 12.62 -22.56 -0.37
C ILE A 50 13.17 -23.39 -1.55
N GLU A 51 13.43 -22.77 -2.71
CA GLU A 51 13.96 -23.48 -3.88
C GLU A 51 15.39 -24.01 -3.65
N GLU A 52 16.21 -23.29 -2.88
CA GLU A 52 17.55 -23.70 -2.48
C GLU A 52 17.49 -24.87 -1.49
N LEU A 53 16.59 -24.81 -0.50
CA LEU A 53 16.34 -25.91 0.44
C LEU A 53 15.78 -27.16 -0.26
N GLU A 54 14.91 -27.00 -1.26
CA GLU A 54 14.37 -28.11 -2.05
C GLU A 54 15.41 -28.77 -2.99
N LYS A 55 16.47 -28.03 -3.38
CA LYS A 55 17.55 -28.53 -4.27
C LYS A 55 18.81 -28.98 -3.55
N GLY A 56 19.00 -28.61 -2.28
CA GLY A 56 20.12 -29.02 -1.45
C GLY A 56 20.20 -30.56 -1.38
N ASP A 57 21.42 -31.09 -1.56
CA ASP A 57 21.68 -32.52 -1.65
C ASP A 57 21.27 -33.22 -0.33
N ARG A 58 20.39 -34.21 -0.43
CA ARG A 58 19.70 -34.85 0.71
C ARG A 58 20.65 -35.81 1.42
N ASN A 59 21.40 -35.34 2.41
CA ASN A 59 22.19 -36.22 3.28
C ASN A 59 22.07 -35.91 4.78
N ASP A 60 21.56 -34.74 5.17
CA ASP A 60 21.40 -34.35 6.58
C ASP A 60 19.91 -34.12 6.89
N GLU A 61 19.36 -34.99 7.76
CA GLU A 61 18.13 -34.80 8.54
C GLU A 61 16.91 -34.21 7.76
N GLU A 62 16.25 -35.04 6.93
CA GLU A 62 15.05 -34.68 6.14
C GLU A 62 13.94 -33.99 6.95
N THR A 63 13.83 -34.24 8.26
CA THR A 63 12.86 -33.59 9.16
C THR A 63 13.12 -32.10 9.38
N ASP A 64 14.37 -31.67 9.48
CA ASP A 64 14.70 -30.27 9.79
C ASP A 64 14.45 -29.37 8.57
N VAL A 65 14.73 -29.89 7.37
CA VAL A 65 14.47 -29.19 6.11
C VAL A 65 12.96 -29.04 5.84
N GLU A 66 12.15 -30.06 6.16
CA GLU A 66 10.69 -29.96 6.04
C GLU A 66 10.09 -28.96 7.02
N GLU A 67 10.60 -28.89 8.24
CA GLU A 67 10.20 -27.87 9.22
C GLU A 67 10.54 -26.46 8.72
N ASP A 68 11.77 -26.23 8.25
CA ASP A 68 12.23 -24.93 7.70
C ASP A 68 11.39 -24.48 6.49
N ILE A 69 11.13 -25.37 5.53
CA ILE A 69 10.27 -25.07 4.38
C ILE A 69 8.85 -24.71 4.86
N THR A 70 8.34 -25.39 5.88
CA THR A 70 7.01 -25.14 6.44
C THR A 70 6.96 -23.78 7.15
N GLU A 71 8.02 -23.40 7.86
CA GLU A 71 8.16 -22.07 8.45
C GLU A 71 8.20 -20.97 7.38
N LEU A 72 9.01 -21.12 6.34
CA LEU A 72 9.09 -20.18 5.21
C LEU A 72 7.74 -20.06 4.47
N ARG A 73 6.97 -21.15 4.35
CA ARG A 73 5.60 -21.13 3.81
C ARG A 73 4.64 -20.33 4.72
N LYS A 74 4.73 -20.48 6.05
CA LYS A 74 3.96 -19.64 6.99
C LYS A 74 4.34 -18.17 6.86
N GLU A 75 5.62 -17.85 6.67
CA GLU A 75 6.08 -16.49 6.44
C GLU A 75 5.54 -15.89 5.14
N LEU A 76 5.53 -16.65 4.04
CA LEU A 76 4.90 -16.26 2.78
C LEU A 76 3.42 -15.90 2.98
N GLN A 77 2.69 -16.72 3.74
CA GLN A 77 1.29 -16.46 4.04
C GLN A 77 1.11 -15.16 4.85
N LYS A 78 1.96 -14.91 5.86
CA LYS A 78 1.96 -13.65 6.62
C LYS A 78 2.24 -12.43 5.71
N LEU A 79 3.11 -12.56 4.70
CA LEU A 79 3.38 -11.49 3.74
C LEU A 79 2.18 -11.22 2.84
N ASP A 80 1.49 -12.27 2.39
CA ASP A 80 0.28 -12.13 1.58
C ASP A 80 -0.87 -11.47 2.37
N ASP A 81 -1.06 -11.79 3.64
CA ASP A 81 -1.99 -11.09 4.53
C ASP A 81 -1.65 -9.61 4.69
N LYS A 82 -0.36 -9.28 4.90
CA LYS A 82 0.12 -7.89 4.96
C LYS A 82 -0.18 -7.15 3.66
N LYS A 83 0.00 -7.81 2.51
CA LYS A 83 -0.31 -7.23 1.18
C LYS A 83 -1.80 -6.97 1.02
N GLN A 84 -2.66 -7.89 1.45
CA GLN A 84 -4.12 -7.69 1.45
C GLN A 84 -4.53 -6.50 2.33
N LYS A 85 -4.00 -6.39 3.55
CA LYS A 85 -4.24 -5.24 4.44
C LYS A 85 -3.81 -3.91 3.80
N LEU A 86 -2.67 -3.89 3.11
CA LEU A 86 -2.21 -2.71 2.37
C LEU A 86 -3.06 -2.39 1.13
N ASN A 87 -3.63 -3.39 0.45
CA ASN A 87 -4.61 -3.19 -0.61
C ASN A 87 -5.86 -2.51 -0.07
N HIS A 88 -6.44 -3.03 1.01
CA HIS A 88 -7.62 -2.43 1.64
C HIS A 88 -7.38 -0.99 2.07
N LYS A 89 -6.23 -0.72 2.70
CA LYS A 89 -5.85 0.64 3.09
C LYS A 89 -5.68 1.59 1.90
N LYS A 90 -5.16 1.09 0.77
CA LYS A 90 -5.03 1.86 -0.47
C LYS A 90 -6.41 2.25 -1.01
N GLU A 91 -7.37 1.33 -1.06
CA GLU A 91 -8.71 1.63 -1.55
C GLU A 91 -9.44 2.62 -0.65
N LYS A 92 -9.38 2.45 0.68
CA LYS A 92 -9.91 3.45 1.62
C LYS A 92 -9.33 4.86 1.42
N LEU A 93 -8.02 4.96 1.19
CA LEU A 93 -7.36 6.25 0.92
C LEU A 93 -7.78 6.87 -0.42
N LYS A 94 -8.02 6.06 -1.45
CA LYS A 94 -8.55 6.57 -2.73
C LYS A 94 -9.97 7.11 -2.56
N GLU A 95 -10.82 6.41 -1.81
CA GLU A 95 -12.18 6.87 -1.54
C GLU A 95 -12.20 8.17 -0.75
N THR A 96 -11.38 8.29 0.31
CA THR A 96 -11.28 9.54 1.07
C THR A 96 -10.73 10.66 0.20
N LYS A 97 -9.72 10.42 -0.63
CA LYS A 97 -9.24 11.41 -1.61
C LYS A 97 -10.38 11.89 -2.52
N LYS A 98 -11.19 10.97 -3.05
CA LYS A 98 -12.34 11.31 -3.91
C LYS A 98 -13.38 12.16 -3.17
N LYS A 99 -13.60 11.91 -1.88
CA LYS A 99 -14.50 12.73 -1.04
C LYS A 99 -13.95 14.15 -0.85
N HIS A 100 -12.66 14.31 -0.54
CA HIS A 100 -12.06 15.63 -0.41
C HIS A 100 -12.04 16.38 -1.75
N GLN A 101 -11.77 15.70 -2.87
CA GLN A 101 -11.82 16.31 -4.19
C GLN A 101 -13.22 16.83 -4.52
N LYS A 102 -14.26 15.99 -4.34
CA LYS A 102 -15.65 16.41 -4.54
C LYS A 102 -16.05 17.60 -3.65
N ALA A 103 -15.53 17.66 -2.43
CA ALA A 103 -15.78 18.81 -1.55
C ALA A 103 -15.11 20.07 -2.08
N MET A 104 -13.87 19.99 -2.59
CA MET A 104 -13.20 21.12 -3.23
C MET A 104 -13.92 21.58 -4.49
N ASP A 105 -14.35 20.66 -5.37
CA ASP A 105 -15.07 20.99 -6.60
C ASP A 105 -16.36 21.76 -6.27
N ARG A 106 -17.11 21.31 -5.25
CA ARG A 106 -18.32 22.01 -4.75
C ARG A 106 -18.04 23.40 -4.18
N LEU A 107 -16.89 23.62 -3.56
CA LEU A 107 -16.50 24.94 -3.03
C LEU A 107 -16.04 25.89 -4.14
N GLN A 108 -15.65 25.37 -5.32
CA GLN A 108 -15.30 26.17 -6.50
C GLN A 108 -16.50 26.49 -7.39
N GLU A 109 -17.59 25.72 -7.27
CA GLU A 109 -18.86 25.93 -8.00
C GLU A 109 -19.84 26.87 -7.28
N ARG A 110 -19.56 27.22 -6.02
CA ARG A 110 -20.34 28.17 -5.21
C ARG A 110 -19.83 29.60 -5.39
#